data_AF-A0A7J3VEI1-F1
#
_entry.id   AF-A0A7J3VEI1-F1
#
_cell.length_a   1.000
_cell.length_b   1.000
_cell.length_c   1.000
_cell.angle_alpha   90.00
_cell.angle_beta   90.00
_cell.angle_gamma   90.00
#
_symmetry.space_group_name_H-M   'P 1'
#
loop_
_entity.id
_entity.type
_entity.pdbx_description
1 polymer ?
#
loop_
_entity_poly.entity_id
_entity_poly.type
_entity_poly.pdbx_seq_one_letter_code
_entity_poly.pdbx_strand_id
1 'polypeptide(L)'
;MRRVYSSIVVLLMLLPMLSSTLAISAVPINPEIKRVENMLNIAYKARERVEYLISNVMNNVTLTNLISAAGLMDEFNGNVTLFNEGKILDEAKGAYDAGNYALALNKVSQALDLFRDVFKNIHVIVCKAGGCLEDENAIKAEGLIVAANRTLERINSIRELGDIPEEAYSKLSEAESLLNIAELRNLLAKGNVSGVAHRIANAEKLIADAIKIIKSKAEEKCAERVDKFIAKINETFNKIVEKARSLGVNASEVLKMFGFNNLNEIQEMKSNLIGKVKSFVKFGNVIQAIKEMNDAMEKIRNMNREMEKVRYIAQYQFNAELEVKVEKSFRKPFTVLDITITNTGNATLIFPNSAFGLIIEKSVDGFWKPVYTPISAQVLIMLKPGESRHIVVKVDLPAGTYRVVVHAMCEKVLTPVTAQAEFTIP
;
A
#
# COMPACT_ATOMS: atom_id res chain seq x y z
N MET A 1 -2.18 -48.51 -26.15
CA MET A 1 -0.80 -48.16 -26.59
C MET A 1 -0.52 -46.70 -26.26
N ARG A 2 0.63 -46.44 -25.59
CA ARG A 2 1.39 -45.17 -25.43
C ARG A 2 0.76 -43.91 -24.79
N ARG A 3 1.25 -43.66 -23.56
CA ARG A 3 1.98 -42.47 -23.03
C ARG A 3 1.34 -41.07 -22.94
N VAL A 4 1.25 -40.59 -21.68
CA VAL A 4 1.78 -39.35 -21.04
C VAL A 4 1.57 -37.97 -21.72
N TYR A 5 0.99 -37.00 -20.96
CA TYR A 5 1.53 -35.66 -20.59
C TYR A 5 0.44 -34.60 -20.29
N SER A 6 0.46 -34.13 -19.03
CA SER A 6 0.21 -32.79 -18.47
C SER A 6 -0.43 -31.64 -19.25
N SER A 7 -1.38 -31.01 -18.55
CA SER A 7 -1.57 -29.56 -18.36
C SER A 7 -1.97 -28.69 -19.56
N ILE A 8 -3.05 -27.93 -19.39
CA ILE A 8 -3.17 -26.46 -19.58
C ILE A 8 -4.61 -26.09 -19.99
N VAL A 9 -5.30 -25.40 -19.06
CA VAL A 9 -6.00 -24.12 -19.21
C VAL A 9 -7.15 -24.02 -20.24
N VAL A 10 -8.16 -23.25 -19.83
CA VAL A 10 -9.21 -22.60 -20.64
C VAL A 10 -10.53 -23.37 -20.73
N LEU A 11 -11.30 -23.36 -19.65
CA LEU A 11 -12.74 -23.15 -19.77
C LEU A 11 -13.35 -22.68 -18.45
N LEU A 12 -13.51 -21.36 -18.29
CA LEU A 12 -14.67 -20.68 -17.69
C LEU A 12 -14.36 -19.19 -17.53
N MET A 13 -14.21 -18.53 -18.68
CA MET A 13 -14.60 -17.13 -18.82
C MET A 13 -16.12 -17.11 -18.99
N LEU A 14 -16.84 -16.72 -17.94
CA LEU A 14 -18.12 -16.02 -18.04
C LEU A 14 -18.09 -14.88 -17.00
N LEU A 15 -17.75 -13.69 -17.49
CA LEU A 15 -18.10 -12.39 -16.90
C LEU A 15 -19.63 -12.20 -16.97
N PRO A 16 -20.22 -11.11 -16.44
CA PRO A 16 -20.22 -10.54 -15.08
C PRO A 16 -21.68 -10.30 -14.61
N MET A 17 -21.91 -9.82 -13.37
CA MET A 17 -22.85 -8.74 -13.00
C MET A 17 -23.33 -8.83 -11.53
N LEU A 18 -23.00 -7.76 -10.80
CA LEU A 18 -23.77 -7.08 -9.77
C LEU A 18 -24.22 -7.87 -8.52
N SER A 19 -23.47 -7.68 -7.45
CA SER A 19 -24.05 -7.32 -6.15
C SER A 19 -23.04 -6.51 -5.33
N SER A 20 -23.32 -5.21 -5.23
CA SER A 20 -23.11 -4.34 -4.06
C SER A 20 -21.85 -4.54 -3.20
N THR A 21 -20.98 -3.53 -3.27
CA THR A 21 -20.41 -2.85 -2.10
C THR A 21 -20.47 -3.62 -0.77
N LEU A 22 -19.45 -4.41 -0.50
CA LEU A 22 -18.75 -4.29 0.77
C LEU A 22 -17.29 -4.05 0.41
N ALA A 23 -16.87 -2.80 0.51
CA ALA A 23 -15.50 -2.52 0.81
C ALA A 23 -15.18 -3.33 2.08
N ILE A 24 -14.47 -4.44 1.92
CA ILE A 24 -13.63 -4.93 3.01
C ILE A 24 -12.58 -3.83 3.12
N SER A 25 -12.87 -2.86 3.97
CA SER A 25 -11.84 -2.07 4.61
C SER A 25 -10.87 -3.12 5.17
N ALA A 26 -9.68 -3.19 4.58
CA ALA A 26 -8.55 -3.75 5.29
C ALA A 26 -8.40 -2.87 6.53
N VAL A 27 -9.03 -3.28 7.63
CA VAL A 27 -8.86 -2.64 8.93
C VAL A 27 -7.36 -2.65 9.17
N PRO A 28 -6.71 -1.49 9.32
CA PRO A 28 -5.30 -1.46 9.68
C PRO A 28 -5.20 -2.22 10.99
N ILE A 29 -4.55 -3.39 10.98
CA ILE A 29 -4.30 -4.17 12.18
C ILE A 29 -3.47 -3.28 13.09
N ASN A 30 -4.10 -2.70 14.11
CA ASN A 30 -3.40 -1.86 15.06
C ASN A 30 -2.36 -2.75 15.78
N PRO A 31 -1.06 -2.43 15.71
CA PRO A 31 -0.01 -3.23 16.33
C PRO A 31 -0.19 -3.44 17.84
N GLU A 32 -0.93 -2.56 18.52
CA GLU A 32 -1.30 -2.75 19.93
C GLU A 32 -2.29 -3.91 20.13
N ILE A 33 -3.26 -4.08 19.23
CA ILE A 33 -4.26 -5.17 19.34
C ILE A 33 -3.57 -6.52 19.26
N LYS A 34 -2.69 -6.68 18.26
CA LYS A 34 -1.93 -7.92 18.05
C LYS A 34 -0.95 -8.19 19.20
N ARG A 35 -0.39 -7.15 19.82
CA ARG A 35 0.47 -7.27 21.00
C ARG A 35 -0.32 -7.78 22.21
N VAL A 36 -1.48 -7.20 22.51
CA VAL A 36 -2.31 -7.62 23.65
C VAL A 36 -2.84 -9.04 23.46
N GLU A 37 -3.27 -9.40 22.25
CA GLU A 37 -3.71 -10.75 21.89
C GLU A 37 -2.61 -11.80 22.13
N ASN A 38 -1.39 -11.52 21.69
CA ASN A 38 -0.25 -12.40 21.94
C ASN A 38 0.05 -12.56 23.43
N MET A 39 -0.01 -11.47 24.21
CA MET A 39 0.22 -11.52 25.66
C MET A 39 -0.88 -12.31 26.39
N LEU A 40 -2.15 -12.17 25.99
CA LEU A 40 -3.25 -12.98 26.51
C LEU A 40 -3.01 -14.48 26.26
N ASN A 41 -2.60 -14.86 25.04
CA ASN A 41 -2.30 -16.25 24.71
C ASN A 41 -1.16 -16.83 25.57
N ILE A 42 -0.09 -16.04 25.80
CA ILE A 42 0.99 -16.43 26.71
C ILE A 42 0.47 -16.64 28.13
N ALA A 43 -0.41 -15.75 28.62
CA ALA A 43 -0.96 -15.85 29.96
C ALA A 43 -1.91 -17.05 30.13
N TYR A 44 -2.72 -17.39 29.13
CA TYR A 44 -3.52 -18.63 29.15
C TYR A 44 -2.64 -19.88 29.22
N LYS A 45 -1.57 -19.96 28.42
CA LYS A 45 -0.61 -21.08 28.52
C LYS A 45 0.11 -21.14 29.87
N ALA A 46 0.40 -19.99 30.47
CA ALA A 46 1.00 -19.94 31.80
C ALA A 46 0.01 -20.45 32.87
N ARG A 47 -1.27 -20.07 32.78
CA ARG A 47 -2.34 -20.57 33.63
C ARG A 47 -2.45 -22.10 33.55
N GLU A 48 -2.54 -22.66 32.35
CA GLU A 48 -2.62 -24.11 32.13
C GLU A 48 -1.44 -24.86 32.77
N ARG A 49 -0.22 -24.30 32.70
CA ARG A 49 0.97 -24.89 33.34
C ARG A 49 0.88 -24.92 34.85
N VAL A 50 0.33 -23.87 35.47
CA VAL A 50 0.14 -23.82 36.92
C VAL A 50 -0.99 -24.75 37.35
N GLU A 51 -2.10 -24.81 36.59
CA GLU A 51 -3.19 -25.79 36.80
C GLU A 51 -2.67 -27.23 36.76
N TYR A 52 -1.82 -27.52 35.77
CA TYR A 52 -1.19 -28.83 35.64
C TYR A 52 -0.27 -29.15 36.82
N LEU A 53 0.55 -28.20 37.27
CA LEU A 53 1.41 -28.38 38.45
C LEU A 53 0.58 -28.65 39.71
N ILE A 54 -0.44 -27.84 39.98
CA ILE A 54 -1.35 -28.01 41.12
C ILE A 54 -1.98 -29.41 41.06
N SER A 55 -2.54 -29.77 39.90
CA SER A 55 -3.19 -31.07 39.69
C SER A 55 -2.23 -32.23 39.92
N ASN A 56 -0.98 -32.15 39.45
CA ASN A 56 0.02 -33.18 39.67
C ASN A 56 0.36 -33.37 41.14
N VAL A 57 0.46 -32.29 41.91
CA VAL A 57 0.74 -32.38 43.35
C VAL A 57 -0.46 -32.97 44.10
N MET A 58 -1.67 -32.51 43.78
CA MET A 58 -2.90 -32.99 44.43
C MET A 58 -3.22 -34.46 44.11
N ASN A 59 -2.94 -34.90 42.87
CA ASN A 59 -3.23 -36.28 42.44
C ASN A 59 -2.12 -37.27 42.83
N ASN A 60 -0.98 -36.79 43.33
CA ASN A 60 0.13 -37.63 43.75
C ASN A 60 0.11 -37.82 45.29
N VAL A 61 -0.51 -38.91 45.73
CA VAL A 61 -0.68 -39.28 47.14
C VAL A 61 0.64 -39.24 47.93
N THR A 62 1.76 -39.64 47.31
CA THR A 62 3.08 -39.59 47.94
C THR A 62 3.50 -38.15 48.25
N LEU A 63 3.34 -37.23 47.30
CA LEU A 63 3.66 -35.82 47.50
C LEU A 63 2.71 -35.16 48.50
N THR A 64 1.41 -35.45 48.45
CA THR A 64 0.44 -34.88 49.39
C THR A 64 0.72 -35.32 50.83
N ASN A 65 1.12 -36.58 51.01
CA ASN A 65 1.53 -37.11 52.33
C ASN A 65 2.81 -36.45 52.84
N LEU A 66 3.80 -36.24 51.97
CA LEU A 66 5.04 -35.53 52.32
C LEU A 66 4.77 -34.09 52.75
N ILE A 67 3.96 -33.36 51.97
CA ILE A 67 3.58 -31.96 52.27
C ILE A 67 2.81 -31.88 53.59
N SER A 68 1.89 -32.82 53.83
CA SER A 68 1.12 -32.90 55.06
C SER A 68 2.00 -33.22 56.27
N ALA A 69 2.93 -34.17 56.14
CA ALA A 69 3.87 -34.53 57.19
C ALA A 69 4.83 -33.37 57.53
N ALA A 70 5.16 -32.53 56.55
CA ALA A 70 5.96 -31.32 56.75
C ALA A 70 5.16 -30.13 57.33
N GLY A 71 3.84 -30.25 57.52
CA GLY A 71 2.98 -29.17 58.01
C GLY A 71 2.76 -28.04 57.00
N LEU A 72 3.04 -28.26 55.72
CA LEU A 72 2.99 -27.23 54.66
C LEU A 72 1.69 -27.24 53.84
N MET A 73 0.71 -28.06 54.24
CA MET A 73 -0.53 -28.23 53.47
C MET A 73 -1.39 -26.96 53.42
N ASP A 74 -1.38 -26.17 54.50
CA ASP A 74 -2.09 -24.88 54.53
C ASP A 74 -1.43 -23.85 53.60
N GLU A 75 -0.09 -23.82 53.54
CA GLU A 75 0.65 -22.97 52.58
C GLU A 75 0.38 -23.37 51.12
N PHE A 76 0.31 -24.69 50.85
CA PHE A 76 -0.03 -25.20 49.53
C PHE A 76 -1.45 -24.79 49.14
N ASN A 77 -2.44 -25.07 49.99
CA ASN A 77 -3.84 -24.74 49.74
C ASN A 77 -4.06 -23.22 49.62
N GLY A 78 -3.29 -22.41 50.36
CA GLY A 78 -3.29 -20.96 50.21
C GLY A 78 -2.87 -20.52 48.80
N ASN A 79 -1.84 -21.12 48.22
CA ASN A 79 -1.43 -20.85 46.84
C ASN A 79 -2.44 -21.37 45.80
N VAL A 80 -3.06 -22.53 46.04
CA VAL A 80 -4.15 -23.04 45.18
C VAL A 80 -5.35 -22.08 45.19
N THR A 81 -5.70 -21.56 46.37
CA THR A 81 -6.80 -20.58 46.51
C THR A 81 -6.45 -19.28 45.79
N LEU A 82 -5.25 -18.73 46.03
CA LEU A 82 -4.74 -17.52 45.37
C LEU A 82 -4.75 -17.65 43.83
N PHE A 83 -4.42 -18.83 43.31
CA PHE A 83 -4.49 -19.13 41.88
C PHE A 83 -5.92 -19.19 41.35
N ASN A 84 -6.82 -19.88 42.07
CA ASN A 84 -8.22 -20.06 41.70
C ASN A 84 -9.05 -18.78 41.85
N GLU A 85 -8.63 -17.85 42.71
CA GLU A 85 -9.16 -16.48 42.79
C GLU A 85 -8.79 -15.62 41.56
N GLY A 86 -8.10 -16.22 40.56
CA GLY A 86 -7.56 -15.65 39.32
C GLY A 86 -8.54 -15.00 38.33
N LYS A 87 -9.47 -14.18 38.81
CA LYS A 87 -10.33 -13.28 38.01
C LYS A 87 -9.53 -12.31 37.14
N ILE A 88 -8.26 -12.06 37.45
CA ILE A 88 -7.42 -11.08 36.77
C ILE A 88 -7.28 -11.37 35.26
N LEU A 89 -7.19 -12.64 34.86
CA LEU A 89 -7.07 -12.98 33.43
C LEU A 89 -8.40 -12.82 32.68
N ASP A 90 -9.52 -13.11 33.34
CA ASP A 90 -10.86 -12.86 32.80
C ASP A 90 -11.16 -11.35 32.72
N GLU A 91 -10.71 -10.57 33.70
CA GLU A 91 -10.73 -9.10 33.66
C GLU A 91 -9.87 -8.56 32.52
N ALA A 92 -8.70 -9.15 32.27
CA ALA A 92 -7.84 -8.78 31.16
C ALA A 92 -8.52 -9.04 29.80
N LYS A 93 -9.21 -10.18 29.66
CA LYS A 93 -9.99 -10.51 28.46
C LYS A 93 -11.18 -9.57 28.30
N GLY A 94 -11.91 -9.27 29.38
CA GLY A 94 -13.01 -8.30 29.37
C GLY A 94 -12.55 -6.89 28.97
N ALA A 95 -11.40 -6.44 29.46
CA ALA A 95 -10.80 -5.17 29.06
C ALA A 95 -10.37 -5.15 27.59
N TYR A 96 -9.84 -6.27 27.08
CA TYR A 96 -9.51 -6.42 25.65
C TYR A 96 -10.76 -6.36 24.77
N ASP A 97 -11.84 -7.06 25.15
CA ASP A 97 -13.11 -7.07 24.42
C ASP A 97 -13.81 -5.71 24.44
N ALA A 98 -13.61 -4.93 25.50
CA ALA A 98 -14.05 -3.55 25.61
C ALA A 98 -13.16 -2.53 24.85
N GLY A 99 -12.10 -2.99 24.18
CA GLY A 99 -11.16 -2.12 23.45
C GLY A 99 -10.19 -1.33 24.34
N ASN A 100 -10.13 -1.62 25.64
CA ASN A 100 -9.21 -0.97 26.58
C ASN A 100 -7.88 -1.73 26.65
N TYR A 101 -7.08 -1.59 25.60
CA TYR A 101 -5.82 -2.34 25.43
C TYR A 101 -4.77 -2.05 26.51
N ALA A 102 -4.72 -0.82 27.04
CA ALA A 102 -3.78 -0.45 28.10
C ALA A 102 -4.14 -1.15 29.43
N LEU A 103 -5.42 -1.16 29.80
CA LEU A 103 -5.89 -1.88 30.99
C LEU A 103 -5.71 -3.40 30.81
N ALA A 104 -6.04 -3.93 29.64
CA ALA A 104 -5.83 -5.34 29.32
C ALA A 104 -4.36 -5.75 29.50
N LEU A 105 -3.41 -4.97 28.96
CA LEU A 105 -1.97 -5.23 29.10
C LEU A 105 -1.48 -5.19 30.55
N ASN A 106 -2.01 -4.24 31.35
CA ASN A 106 -1.69 -4.15 32.77
C ASN A 106 -2.20 -5.40 33.52
N LYS A 107 -3.45 -5.79 33.30
CA LYS A 107 -4.05 -6.98 33.91
C LYS A 107 -3.37 -8.28 33.49
N VAL A 108 -2.99 -8.42 32.21
CA VAL A 108 -2.19 -9.57 31.75
C VAL A 108 -0.85 -9.65 32.50
N SER A 109 -0.16 -8.51 32.69
CA SER A 109 1.10 -8.49 33.43
C SER A 109 0.90 -8.93 34.89
N GLN A 110 -0.13 -8.41 35.56
CA GLN A 110 -0.48 -8.82 36.92
C GLN A 110 -0.77 -10.33 37.02
N ALA A 111 -1.53 -10.88 36.07
CA ALA A 111 -1.82 -12.32 36.03
C ALA A 111 -0.54 -13.16 35.83
N LEU A 112 0.36 -12.75 34.94
CA LEU A 112 1.61 -13.45 34.70
C LEU A 112 2.54 -13.44 35.92
N ASP A 113 2.59 -12.34 36.66
CA ASP A 113 3.36 -12.25 37.90
C ASP A 113 2.77 -13.15 38.99
N LEU A 114 1.44 -13.13 39.16
CA LEU A 114 0.73 -14.04 40.07
C LEU A 114 1.00 -15.50 39.74
N PHE A 115 0.87 -15.90 38.48
CA PHE A 115 1.12 -17.28 38.04
C PHE A 115 2.57 -17.69 38.30
N ARG A 116 3.53 -16.78 38.08
CA ARG A 116 4.94 -17.03 38.36
C ARG A 116 5.19 -17.24 39.85
N ASP A 117 4.56 -16.44 40.71
CA ASP A 117 4.75 -16.52 42.15
C ASP A 117 4.10 -17.77 42.74
N VAL A 118 2.87 -18.11 42.32
CA VAL A 118 2.21 -19.37 42.68
C VAL A 118 3.05 -20.57 42.25
N PHE A 119 3.54 -20.58 41.00
CA PHE A 119 4.37 -21.67 40.48
C PHE A 119 5.62 -21.88 41.34
N LYS A 120 6.34 -20.79 41.66
CA LYS A 120 7.53 -20.84 42.52
C LYS A 120 7.20 -21.33 43.92
N ASN A 121 6.15 -20.79 44.54
CA ASN A 121 5.78 -21.12 45.91
C ASN A 121 5.40 -22.59 46.06
N ILE A 122 4.56 -23.11 45.16
CA ILE A 122 4.18 -24.53 45.13
C ILE A 122 5.43 -25.40 44.97
N HIS A 123 6.33 -25.04 44.07
CA HIS A 123 7.58 -25.77 43.89
C HIS A 123 8.44 -25.79 45.16
N VAL A 124 8.62 -24.62 45.81
CA VAL A 124 9.35 -24.52 47.08
C VAL A 124 8.72 -25.37 48.18
N ILE A 125 7.39 -25.39 48.28
CA ILE A 125 6.65 -26.21 49.27
C ILE A 125 6.91 -27.70 49.03
N VAL A 126 6.78 -28.16 47.79
CA VAL A 126 7.06 -29.55 47.40
C VAL A 126 8.50 -29.94 47.72
N CYS A 127 9.46 -29.05 47.45
CA CYS A 127 10.87 -29.27 47.77
C CYS A 127 11.14 -29.31 49.27
N LYS A 128 10.59 -28.38 50.06
CA LYS A 128 10.71 -28.38 51.53
C LYS A 128 10.10 -29.64 52.17
N ALA A 129 9.04 -30.18 51.56
CA ALA A 129 8.42 -31.43 51.98
C ALA A 129 9.27 -32.69 51.66
N GLY A 130 10.41 -32.54 51.00
CA GLY A 130 11.27 -33.65 50.58
C GLY A 130 10.78 -34.37 49.32
N GLY A 131 9.81 -33.78 48.61
CA GLY A 131 9.18 -34.35 47.42
C GLY A 131 9.77 -33.89 46.09
N CYS A 132 10.99 -33.34 46.07
CA CYS A 132 11.58 -32.72 44.87
C CYS A 132 11.37 -33.57 43.61
N LEU A 133 10.46 -33.10 42.74
CA LEU A 133 10.38 -33.51 41.34
C LEU A 133 11.51 -32.78 40.62
N GLU A 134 12.70 -33.39 40.63
CA GLU A 134 13.96 -32.85 40.07
C GLU A 134 14.48 -31.57 40.77
N ASP A 135 15.79 -31.52 41.01
CA ASP A 135 16.51 -30.47 41.74
C ASP A 135 16.13 -29.06 41.23
N GLU A 136 15.90 -28.09 42.12
CA GLU A 136 15.60 -26.69 41.75
C GLU A 136 16.65 -26.11 40.77
N ASN A 137 17.88 -26.64 40.85
CA ASN A 137 18.95 -26.36 39.90
C ASN A 137 18.72 -26.93 38.50
N ALA A 138 18.06 -28.08 38.36
CA ALA A 138 17.71 -28.70 37.09
C ALA A 138 16.66 -27.87 36.32
N ILE A 139 15.63 -27.36 37.02
CA ILE A 139 14.61 -26.48 36.42
C ILE A 139 15.21 -25.13 36.02
N LYS A 140 16.06 -24.54 36.88
CA LYS A 140 16.82 -23.32 36.55
C LYS A 140 17.76 -23.55 35.36
N ALA A 141 18.43 -24.70 35.32
CA ALA A 141 19.30 -25.08 34.21
C ALA A 141 18.55 -25.19 32.89
N GLU A 142 17.40 -25.86 32.88
CA GLU A 142 16.58 -26.02 31.68
C GLU A 142 16.00 -24.68 31.20
N GLY A 143 15.52 -23.84 32.13
CA GLY A 143 15.04 -22.49 31.83
C GLY A 143 16.12 -21.60 31.18
N LEU A 144 17.37 -21.71 31.63
CA LEU A 144 18.50 -20.97 31.04
C LEU A 144 18.87 -21.46 29.64
N ILE A 145 18.79 -22.77 29.37
CA ILE A 145 19.00 -23.30 28.02
C ILE A 145 17.89 -22.82 27.07
N VAL A 146 16.64 -22.82 27.52
CA VAL A 146 15.53 -22.27 26.73
C VAL A 146 15.73 -20.77 26.45
N ALA A 147 16.20 -20.00 27.43
CA ALA A 147 16.52 -18.58 27.25
C ALA A 147 17.64 -18.39 26.21
N ALA A 148 18.74 -19.14 26.32
CA ALA A 148 19.84 -19.09 25.36
C ALA A 148 19.40 -19.40 23.93
N ASN A 149 18.59 -20.44 23.73
CA ASN A 149 18.04 -20.78 22.40
C ASN A 149 17.17 -19.65 21.82
N ARG A 150 16.30 -19.04 22.63
CA ARG A 150 15.50 -17.88 22.18
C ARG A 150 16.36 -16.69 21.81
N THR A 151 17.42 -16.42 22.56
CA THR A 151 18.36 -15.35 22.25
C THR A 151 19.13 -15.64 20.96
N LEU A 152 19.51 -16.90 20.69
CA LEU A 152 20.10 -17.32 19.41
C LEU A 152 19.13 -17.15 18.22
N GLU A 153 17.86 -17.55 18.38
CA GLU A 153 16.82 -17.32 17.35
C GLU A 153 16.66 -15.83 17.03
N ARG A 154 16.73 -14.97 18.05
CA ARG A 154 16.69 -13.51 17.88
C ARG A 154 17.92 -12.99 17.14
N ILE A 155 19.13 -13.50 17.43
CA ILE A 155 20.35 -13.15 16.69
C ILE A 155 20.17 -13.49 15.19
N ASN A 156 19.66 -14.68 14.88
CA ASN A 156 19.42 -15.11 13.51
C ASN A 156 18.38 -14.22 12.82
N SER A 157 17.27 -13.92 13.49
CA SER A 157 16.25 -13.01 12.98
C SER A 157 16.80 -11.61 12.67
N ILE A 158 17.74 -11.11 13.49
CA ILE A 158 18.41 -9.83 13.23
C ILE A 158 19.32 -9.94 12.00
N ARG A 159 20.07 -11.04 11.87
CA ARG A 159 20.95 -11.30 10.71
C ARG A 159 20.19 -11.37 9.39
N GLU A 160 18.98 -11.90 9.41
CA GLU A 160 18.09 -11.99 8.25
C GLU A 160 17.57 -10.63 7.74
N LEU A 161 17.71 -9.54 8.52
CA LEU A 161 17.29 -8.21 8.08
C LEU A 161 18.06 -7.68 6.86
N GLY A 162 19.23 -8.25 6.57
CA GLY A 162 20.09 -7.89 5.43
C GLY A 162 20.79 -6.53 5.61
N ASP A 163 21.94 -6.38 4.95
CA ASP A 163 22.75 -5.14 4.93
C ASP A 163 23.08 -4.56 6.33
N ILE A 164 23.63 -5.42 7.19
CA ILE A 164 23.99 -5.09 8.57
C ILE A 164 25.41 -4.53 8.62
N PRO A 165 25.67 -3.45 9.39
CA PRO A 165 27.02 -2.93 9.56
C PRO A 165 27.96 -3.99 10.14
N GLU A 166 29.20 -4.05 9.64
CA GLU A 166 30.22 -5.01 10.08
C GLU A 166 30.43 -5.00 11.60
N GLU A 167 30.43 -3.81 12.21
CA GLU A 167 30.54 -3.65 13.65
C GLU A 167 29.38 -4.32 14.41
N ALA A 168 28.15 -4.15 13.93
CA ALA A 168 26.98 -4.81 14.51
C ALA A 168 27.03 -6.34 14.29
N TYR A 169 27.48 -6.79 13.12
CA TYR A 169 27.64 -8.21 12.83
C TYR A 169 28.68 -8.88 13.74
N SER A 170 29.80 -8.20 14.00
CA SER A 170 30.82 -8.64 14.94
C SER A 170 30.25 -8.80 16.35
N LYS A 171 29.46 -7.82 16.83
CA LYS A 171 28.78 -7.89 18.14
C LYS A 171 27.79 -9.06 18.25
N LEU A 172 27.04 -9.34 17.18
CA LEU A 172 26.12 -10.49 17.13
C LEU A 172 26.89 -11.82 17.16
N SER A 173 28.04 -11.89 16.50
CA SER A 173 28.90 -13.08 16.47
C SER A 173 29.57 -13.33 17.83
N GLU A 174 29.99 -12.26 18.51
CA GLU A 174 30.47 -12.31 19.90
C GLU A 174 29.36 -12.81 20.84
N ALA A 175 28.13 -12.29 20.71
CA ALA A 175 26.97 -12.73 21.48
C ALA A 175 26.64 -14.21 21.26
N GLU A 176 26.67 -14.68 20.01
CA GLU A 176 26.45 -16.09 19.65
C GLU A 176 27.50 -17.01 20.30
N SER A 177 28.77 -16.61 20.34
CA SER A 177 29.82 -17.39 20.99
C SER A 177 29.58 -17.56 22.49
N LEU A 178 29.02 -16.54 23.16
CA LEU A 178 28.64 -16.62 24.57
C LEU A 178 27.47 -17.58 24.81
N LEU A 179 26.66 -17.86 23.79
CA LEU A 179 25.46 -18.69 23.86
C LEU A 179 25.68 -20.13 23.37
N ASN A 180 26.94 -20.59 23.24
CA ASN A 180 27.24 -21.96 22.83
C ASN A 180 26.56 -22.99 23.76
N ILE A 181 25.51 -23.64 23.25
CA ILE A 181 24.65 -24.53 24.03
C ILE A 181 25.40 -25.70 24.66
N ALA A 182 26.42 -26.25 23.98
CA ALA A 182 27.22 -27.34 24.52
C ALA A 182 28.03 -26.89 25.74
N GLU A 183 28.65 -25.70 25.67
CA GLU A 183 29.37 -25.12 26.80
C GLU A 183 28.43 -24.73 27.96
N LEU A 184 27.27 -24.16 27.65
CA LEU A 184 26.28 -23.82 28.67
C LEU A 184 25.79 -25.08 29.40
N ARG A 185 25.49 -26.17 28.68
CA ARG A 185 25.14 -27.46 29.29
C ARG A 185 26.25 -28.00 30.18
N ASN A 186 27.52 -27.87 29.77
CA ASN A 186 28.67 -28.28 30.59
C ASN A 186 28.76 -27.48 31.90
N LEU A 187 28.55 -26.16 31.84
CA LEU A 187 28.54 -25.30 33.02
C LEU A 187 27.39 -25.65 33.98
N LEU A 188 26.21 -25.94 33.44
CA LEU A 188 25.05 -26.37 34.22
C LEU A 188 25.26 -27.74 34.88
N ALA A 189 25.88 -28.70 34.16
CA ALA A 189 26.23 -30.00 34.72
C ALA A 189 27.23 -29.90 35.89
N LYS A 190 28.03 -28.82 35.93
CA LYS A 190 28.94 -28.48 37.05
C LYS A 190 28.26 -27.66 38.15
N GLY A 191 26.96 -27.42 38.07
CA GLY A 191 26.20 -26.60 39.01
C GLY A 191 26.42 -25.09 38.87
N ASN A 192 27.13 -24.62 37.83
CA ASN A 192 27.44 -23.20 37.64
C ASN A 192 26.30 -22.44 36.93
N VAL A 193 25.15 -22.35 37.62
CA VAL A 193 23.95 -21.66 37.13
C VAL A 193 24.18 -20.15 36.95
N SER A 194 24.93 -19.53 37.87
CA SER A 194 25.24 -18.09 37.84
C SER A 194 26.10 -17.70 36.64
N GLY A 195 27.13 -18.50 36.31
CA GLY A 195 27.98 -18.26 35.15
C GLY A 195 27.21 -18.32 33.83
N VAL A 196 26.23 -19.22 33.72
CA VAL A 196 25.36 -19.32 32.54
C VAL A 196 24.45 -18.10 32.43
N ALA A 197 23.83 -17.67 33.54
CA ALA A 197 23.02 -16.45 33.58
C ALA A 197 23.84 -15.20 33.17
N HIS A 198 25.08 -15.09 33.64
CA HIS A 198 25.98 -14.00 33.28
C HIS A 198 26.37 -14.01 31.78
N ARG A 199 26.60 -15.19 31.19
CA ARG A 199 26.86 -15.31 29.74
C ARG A 199 25.66 -14.84 28.92
N ILE A 200 24.45 -15.24 29.29
CA ILE A 200 23.21 -14.80 28.63
C ILE A 200 23.03 -13.28 28.76
N ALA A 201 23.25 -12.71 29.95
CA ALA A 201 23.14 -11.27 30.18
C ALA A 201 24.16 -10.47 29.34
N ASN A 202 25.40 -10.97 29.23
CA ASN A 202 26.42 -10.36 28.38
C ASN A 202 26.05 -10.44 26.89
N ALA A 203 25.51 -11.57 26.43
CA ALA A 203 25.02 -11.73 25.07
C ALA A 203 23.88 -10.73 24.75
N GLU A 204 22.93 -10.58 25.67
CA GLU A 204 21.84 -9.59 25.54
C GLU A 204 22.37 -8.15 25.45
N LYS A 205 23.40 -7.79 26.21
CA LYS A 205 24.05 -6.49 26.12
C LYS A 205 24.68 -6.25 24.74
N LEU A 206 25.40 -7.24 24.21
CA LEU A 206 26.00 -7.17 22.87
C LEU A 206 24.94 -7.05 21.77
N ILE A 207 23.82 -7.75 21.90
CA ILE A 207 22.68 -7.63 20.97
C ILE A 207 22.08 -6.23 21.04
N ALA A 208 21.92 -5.64 22.23
CA ALA A 208 21.42 -4.28 22.39
C ALA A 208 22.35 -3.25 21.71
N ASP A 209 23.66 -3.41 21.88
CA ASP A 209 24.66 -2.57 21.21
C ASP A 209 24.60 -2.72 19.68
N ALA A 210 24.48 -3.95 19.17
CA ALA A 210 24.31 -4.23 17.74
C ALA A 210 23.05 -3.55 17.17
N ILE A 211 21.91 -3.65 17.86
CA ILE A 211 20.65 -3.00 17.45
C ILE A 211 20.81 -1.48 17.41
N LYS A 212 21.54 -0.89 18.36
CA LYS A 212 21.79 0.55 18.38
C LYS A 212 22.60 1.00 17.15
N ILE A 213 23.63 0.23 16.78
CA ILE A 213 24.45 0.49 15.58
C ILE A 213 23.58 0.38 14.32
N ILE A 214 22.78 -0.69 14.18
CA ILE A 214 21.86 -0.88 13.05
C ILE A 214 20.89 0.29 12.94
N LYS A 215 20.29 0.70 14.05
CA LYS A 215 19.37 1.84 14.10
C LYS A 215 20.05 3.12 13.63
N SER A 216 21.24 3.43 14.13
CA SER A 216 21.99 4.62 13.73
C SER A 216 22.30 4.62 12.23
N LYS A 217 22.70 3.48 11.65
CA LYS A 217 22.97 3.38 10.22
C LYS A 217 21.71 3.53 9.37
N ALA A 218 20.58 2.98 9.85
CA ALA A 218 19.29 3.16 9.20
C ALA A 218 18.85 4.63 9.20
N GLU A 219 19.05 5.35 10.31
CA GLU A 219 18.76 6.79 10.42
C GLU A 219 19.61 7.63 9.46
N GLU A 220 20.91 7.33 9.33
CA GLU A 220 21.82 7.98 8.37
C GLU A 220 21.35 7.77 6.92
N LYS A 221 21.08 6.51 6.52
CA LYS A 221 20.56 6.20 5.18
C LYS A 221 19.21 6.88 4.91
N CYS A 222 18.37 7.01 5.94
CA CYS A 222 17.12 7.74 5.83
C CYS A 222 17.34 9.23 5.57
N ALA A 223 18.27 9.86 6.29
CA ALA A 223 18.61 11.27 6.09
C ALA A 223 19.10 11.51 4.65
N GLU A 224 20.01 10.67 4.13
CA GLU A 224 20.46 10.76 2.73
C GLU A 224 19.31 10.64 1.73
N ARG A 225 18.37 9.72 1.97
CA ARG A 225 17.21 9.50 1.10
C ARG A 225 16.29 10.73 1.08
N VAL A 226 16.14 11.39 2.23
CA VAL A 226 15.38 12.63 2.38
C VAL A 226 16.04 13.76 1.62
N ASP A 227 17.37 13.90 1.71
CA ASP A 227 18.10 14.93 0.97
C ASP A 227 18.01 14.72 -0.55
N LYS A 228 18.21 13.48 -1.01
CA LYS A 228 18.02 13.11 -2.44
C LYS A 228 16.61 13.42 -2.92
N PHE A 229 15.60 13.14 -2.09
CA PHE A 229 14.22 13.46 -2.40
C PHE A 229 13.97 14.97 -2.49
N ILE A 230 14.44 15.74 -1.51
CA ILE A 230 14.30 17.21 -1.51
C ILE A 230 14.94 17.79 -2.77
N ALA A 231 16.14 17.33 -3.14
CA ALA A 231 16.80 17.73 -4.37
C ALA A 231 15.96 17.41 -5.61
N LYS A 232 15.39 16.20 -5.69
CA LYS A 232 14.57 15.79 -6.83
C LYS A 232 13.26 16.57 -6.95
N ILE A 233 12.64 16.85 -5.81
CA ILE A 233 11.45 17.70 -5.74
C ILE A 233 11.79 19.11 -6.19
N ASN A 234 12.88 19.70 -5.68
CA ASN A 234 13.32 21.03 -6.10
C ASN A 234 13.49 21.12 -7.62
N GLU A 235 14.20 20.14 -8.22
CA GLU A 235 14.41 20.07 -9.66
C GLU A 235 13.08 19.98 -10.42
N THR A 236 12.17 19.12 -9.99
CA THR A 236 10.91 18.88 -10.72
C THR A 236 9.96 20.06 -10.61
N PHE A 237 9.84 20.69 -9.43
CA PHE A 237 9.05 21.90 -9.25
C PHE A 237 9.57 23.05 -10.09
N ASN A 238 10.90 23.25 -10.16
CA ASN A 238 11.48 24.31 -10.96
C ASN A 238 11.11 24.13 -12.45
N LYS A 239 11.19 22.90 -12.98
CA LYS A 239 10.75 22.60 -14.36
C LYS A 239 9.27 22.91 -14.58
N ILE A 240 8.40 22.62 -13.62
CA ILE A 240 6.97 22.93 -13.73
C ILE A 240 6.76 24.45 -13.76
N VAL A 241 7.44 25.19 -12.89
CA VAL A 241 7.34 26.66 -12.83
C VAL A 241 7.85 27.30 -14.12
N GLU A 242 8.98 26.86 -14.66
CA GLU A 242 9.52 27.37 -15.92
C GLU A 242 8.55 27.13 -17.08
N LYS A 243 7.98 25.93 -17.19
CA LYS A 243 6.97 25.60 -18.21
C LYS A 243 5.69 26.40 -18.04
N ALA A 244 5.23 26.56 -16.80
CA ALA A 244 4.03 27.33 -16.54
C ALA A 244 4.21 28.81 -16.95
N ARG A 245 5.40 29.38 -16.70
CA ARG A 245 5.74 30.74 -17.15
C ARG A 245 5.77 30.86 -18.68
N SER A 246 6.28 29.86 -19.39
CA SER A 246 6.30 29.90 -20.86
C SER A 246 4.93 29.69 -21.51
N LEU A 247 3.95 29.12 -20.78
CA LEU A 247 2.62 28.78 -21.28
C LEU A 247 1.52 29.79 -20.94
N GLY A 248 1.74 30.71 -20.01
CA GLY A 248 0.76 31.74 -19.65
C GLY A 248 -0.60 31.17 -19.21
N VAL A 249 -1.68 31.58 -19.87
CA VAL A 249 -3.07 31.20 -19.54
C VAL A 249 -3.29 29.68 -19.57
N ASN A 250 -2.65 28.98 -20.52
CA ASN A 250 -2.77 27.52 -20.65
C ASN A 250 -2.19 26.78 -19.43
N ALA A 251 -1.21 27.36 -18.74
CA ALA A 251 -0.71 26.80 -17.49
C ALA A 251 -1.75 26.90 -16.37
N SER A 252 -2.52 28.00 -16.31
CA SER A 252 -3.53 28.22 -15.25
C SER A 252 -4.59 27.13 -15.23
N GLU A 253 -5.00 26.62 -16.39
CA GLU A 253 -5.94 25.50 -16.49
C GLU A 253 -5.36 24.21 -15.91
N VAL A 254 -4.11 23.88 -16.26
CA VAL A 254 -3.41 22.72 -15.69
C VAL A 254 -3.26 22.88 -14.18
N LEU A 255 -2.91 24.07 -13.68
CA LEU A 255 -2.81 24.33 -12.25
C LEU A 255 -4.13 24.03 -11.52
N LYS A 256 -5.26 24.49 -12.06
CA LYS A 256 -6.60 24.26 -11.49
C LYS A 256 -6.96 22.78 -11.45
N MET A 257 -6.59 21.99 -12.46
CA MET A 257 -6.82 20.52 -12.46
C MET A 257 -6.16 19.83 -11.25
N PHE A 258 -5.05 20.36 -10.75
CA PHE A 258 -4.35 19.80 -9.58
C PHE A 258 -4.70 20.50 -8.26
N GLY A 259 -5.68 21.40 -8.28
CA GLY A 259 -6.19 22.14 -7.13
C GLY A 259 -5.38 23.39 -6.78
N PHE A 260 -4.68 24.00 -7.75
CA PHE A 260 -3.89 25.21 -7.54
C PHE A 260 -4.44 26.38 -8.35
N ASN A 261 -4.59 27.54 -7.72
CA ASN A 261 -5.04 28.75 -8.40
C ASN A 261 -3.88 29.50 -9.08
N ASN A 262 -2.67 29.37 -8.54
CA ASN A 262 -1.50 30.12 -8.98
C ASN A 262 -0.18 29.39 -8.64
N LEU A 263 0.94 29.93 -9.13
CA LEU A 263 2.27 29.36 -8.90
C LEU A 263 2.77 29.51 -7.46
N ASN A 264 2.23 30.45 -6.68
CA ASN A 264 2.64 30.63 -5.27
C ASN A 264 2.12 29.47 -4.42
N GLU A 265 0.88 29.02 -4.63
CA GLU A 265 0.32 27.86 -3.91
C GLU A 265 1.13 26.57 -4.16
N ILE A 266 1.74 26.43 -5.34
CA ILE A 266 2.67 25.34 -5.65
C ILE A 266 3.96 25.45 -4.83
N GLN A 267 4.51 26.66 -4.67
CA GLN A 267 5.71 26.89 -3.85
C GLN A 267 5.44 26.68 -2.35
N GLU A 268 4.26 27.06 -1.88
CA GLU A 268 3.81 26.80 -0.52
C GLU A 268 3.65 25.30 -0.28
N MET A 269 3.00 24.57 -1.20
CA MET A 269 2.86 23.12 -1.10
C MET A 269 4.23 22.41 -1.04
N LYS A 270 5.19 22.84 -1.86
CA LYS A 270 6.58 22.38 -1.82
C LYS A 270 7.22 22.63 -0.45
N SER A 271 7.12 23.85 0.07
CA SER A 271 7.73 24.24 1.35
C SER A 271 7.12 23.46 2.52
N ASN A 272 5.79 23.29 2.52
CA ASN A 272 5.06 22.51 3.51
C ASN A 272 5.46 21.04 3.50
N LEU A 273 5.60 20.45 2.32
CA LEU A 273 6.05 19.06 2.18
C LEU A 273 7.47 18.86 2.71
N ILE A 274 8.41 19.73 2.33
CA ILE A 274 9.79 19.68 2.82
C ILE A 274 9.80 19.81 4.36
N GLY A 275 9.00 20.73 4.91
CA GLY A 275 8.84 20.88 6.36
C GLY A 275 8.31 19.62 7.04
N LYS A 276 7.23 19.02 6.51
CA LYS A 276 6.64 17.78 7.02
C LYS A 276 7.64 16.63 7.00
N VAL A 277 8.30 16.37 5.87
CA VAL A 277 9.28 15.28 5.73
C VAL A 277 10.42 15.45 6.72
N LYS A 278 10.99 16.67 6.84
CA LYS A 278 12.04 16.96 7.83
C LYS A 278 11.56 16.72 9.26
N SER A 279 10.33 17.12 9.59
CA SER A 279 9.75 16.91 10.92
C SER A 279 9.58 15.42 11.23
N PHE A 280 9.03 14.63 10.31
CA PHE A 280 8.82 13.20 10.52
C PHE A 280 10.13 12.45 10.74
N VAL A 281 11.17 12.80 9.99
CA VAL A 281 12.52 12.23 10.19
C VAL A 281 13.07 12.62 11.56
N LYS A 282 12.97 13.90 11.95
CA LYS A 282 13.43 14.39 13.26
C LYS A 282 12.75 13.67 14.43
N PHE A 283 11.48 13.32 14.30
CA PHE A 283 10.71 12.61 15.32
C PHE A 283 10.74 11.08 15.16
N GLY A 284 11.60 10.53 14.29
CA GLY A 284 11.76 9.09 14.10
C GLY A 284 10.60 8.40 13.35
N ASN A 285 9.67 9.16 12.78
CA ASN A 285 8.52 8.64 12.02
C ASN A 285 8.87 8.47 10.53
N VAL A 286 9.89 7.65 10.25
CA VAL A 286 10.46 7.45 8.91
C VAL A 286 9.46 6.87 7.92
N ILE A 287 8.56 5.97 8.36
CA ILE A 287 7.54 5.37 7.49
C ILE A 287 6.59 6.44 6.97
N GLN A 288 6.12 7.33 7.85
CA GLN A 288 5.25 8.43 7.44
C GLN A 288 6.00 9.39 6.51
N ALA A 289 7.27 9.70 6.78
CA ALA A 289 8.09 10.52 5.88
C ALA A 289 8.13 9.92 4.47
N ILE A 290 8.41 8.61 4.33
CA ILE A 290 8.48 7.92 3.04
C ILE A 290 7.12 7.95 2.31
N LYS A 291 6.01 7.76 3.03
CA LYS A 291 4.67 7.81 2.44
C LYS A 291 4.38 9.19 1.84
N GLU A 292 4.55 10.26 2.63
CA GLU A 292 4.35 11.64 2.17
C GLU A 292 5.25 11.99 0.98
N MET A 293 6.49 11.48 0.99
CA MET A 293 7.41 11.65 -0.13
C MET A 293 6.88 11.00 -1.41
N ASN A 294 6.39 9.76 -1.34
CA ASN A 294 5.88 9.03 -2.50
C ASN A 294 4.61 9.68 -3.06
N ASP A 295 3.64 9.99 -2.20
CA ASP A 295 2.36 10.61 -2.58
C ASP A 295 2.60 11.95 -3.29
N ALA A 296 3.50 12.77 -2.75
CA ALA A 296 3.87 14.02 -3.37
C ALA A 296 4.57 13.85 -4.71
N MET A 297 5.54 12.92 -4.81
CA MET A 297 6.25 12.65 -6.06
C MET A 297 5.30 12.23 -7.18
N GLU A 298 4.30 11.41 -6.86
CA GLU A 298 3.28 10.99 -7.82
C GLU A 298 2.48 12.19 -8.34
N LYS A 299 1.96 13.03 -7.43
CA LYS A 299 1.20 14.23 -7.79
C LYS A 299 2.02 15.18 -8.67
N ILE A 300 3.28 15.43 -8.30
CA ILE A 300 4.19 16.33 -9.02
C ILE A 300 4.54 15.78 -10.41
N ARG A 301 4.80 14.47 -10.53
CA ARG A 301 5.09 13.84 -11.82
C ARG A 301 3.90 13.93 -12.77
N ASN A 302 2.69 13.71 -12.27
CA ASN A 302 1.47 13.84 -13.05
C ASN A 302 1.27 15.28 -13.53
N MET A 303 1.46 16.26 -12.64
CA MET A 303 1.40 17.69 -13.02
C MET A 303 2.43 18.05 -14.10
N ASN A 304 3.67 17.58 -13.97
CA ASN A 304 4.70 17.81 -14.99
C ASN A 304 4.35 17.17 -16.33
N ARG A 305 3.72 16.00 -16.34
CA ARG A 305 3.26 15.32 -17.57
C ARG A 305 2.16 16.10 -18.27
N GLU A 306 1.15 16.59 -17.54
CA GLU A 306 0.06 17.37 -18.13
C GLU A 306 0.56 18.73 -18.65
N MET A 307 1.43 19.41 -17.89
CA MET A 307 2.11 20.62 -18.36
C MET A 307 2.88 20.38 -19.66
N GLU A 308 3.51 19.21 -19.82
CA GLU A 308 4.25 18.86 -21.03
C GLU A 308 3.34 18.66 -22.24
N LYS A 309 2.17 18.05 -22.06
CA LYS A 309 1.17 17.92 -23.13
C LYS A 309 0.68 19.28 -23.59
N VAL A 310 0.33 20.16 -22.65
CA VAL A 310 -0.12 21.52 -22.96
C VAL A 310 0.99 22.32 -23.64
N ARG A 311 2.24 22.16 -23.20
CA ARG A 311 3.42 22.74 -23.87
C ARG A 311 3.55 22.30 -25.31
N TYR A 312 3.43 21.00 -25.55
CA TYR A 312 3.45 20.43 -26.89
C TYR A 312 2.34 21.03 -27.76
N ILE A 313 1.11 21.09 -27.28
CA ILE A 313 -0.02 21.68 -28.02
C ILE A 313 0.24 23.16 -28.36
N ALA A 314 0.71 23.94 -27.39
CA ALA A 314 0.98 25.38 -27.58
C ALA A 314 2.15 25.63 -28.55
N GLN A 315 3.20 24.81 -28.49
CA GLN A 315 4.40 24.97 -29.31
C GLN A 315 4.13 24.69 -30.80
N TYR A 316 3.27 23.73 -31.11
CA TYR A 316 3.00 23.32 -32.50
C TYR A 316 1.83 24.06 -33.15
N GLN A 317 1.12 24.93 -32.42
CA GLN A 317 -0.01 25.75 -32.91
C GLN A 317 -0.91 24.95 -33.86
N PHE A 318 -1.40 23.79 -33.42
CA PHE A 318 -2.27 22.96 -34.24
C PHE A 318 -3.53 23.75 -34.63
N ASN A 319 -3.57 24.22 -35.87
CA ASN A 319 -4.73 24.82 -36.51
C ASN A 319 -5.46 23.71 -37.26
N ALA A 320 -6.66 23.40 -36.78
CA ALA A 320 -7.53 22.40 -37.36
C ALA A 320 -8.58 23.14 -38.20
N GLU A 321 -8.38 23.19 -39.51
CA GLU A 321 -9.17 23.98 -40.43
C GLU A 321 -9.65 23.12 -41.60
N LEU A 322 -10.91 23.28 -41.96
CA LEU A 322 -11.61 22.43 -42.92
C LEU A 322 -12.35 23.32 -43.91
N GLU A 323 -12.20 23.03 -45.20
CA GLU A 323 -12.94 23.66 -46.28
C GLU A 323 -13.82 22.61 -46.97
N VAL A 324 -15.05 22.99 -47.30
CA VAL A 324 -15.98 22.17 -48.08
C VAL A 324 -16.39 22.95 -49.32
N LYS A 325 -16.32 22.31 -50.49
CA LYS A 325 -16.84 22.82 -51.76
C LYS A 325 -17.87 21.86 -52.31
N VAL A 326 -18.93 22.40 -52.91
CA VAL A 326 -20.03 21.62 -53.47
C VAL A 326 -20.27 22.06 -54.90
N GLU A 327 -20.07 21.16 -55.85
CA GLU A 327 -20.50 21.32 -57.23
C GLU A 327 -21.77 20.49 -57.46
N LYS A 328 -22.77 21.07 -58.12
CA LYS A 328 -24.06 20.42 -58.33
C LYS A 328 -24.32 20.20 -59.81
N SER A 329 -24.87 19.05 -60.16
CA SER A 329 -25.38 18.78 -61.50
C SER A 329 -26.75 18.09 -61.43
N PHE A 330 -27.64 18.45 -62.36
CA PHE A 330 -29.01 17.94 -62.40
C PHE A 330 -29.09 16.78 -63.38
N ARG A 331 -29.52 15.62 -62.89
CA ARG A 331 -29.78 14.43 -63.70
C ARG A 331 -31.11 13.83 -63.25
N LYS A 332 -32.22 14.30 -63.86
CA LYS A 332 -33.58 13.86 -63.51
C LYS A 332 -33.65 12.33 -63.34
N PRO A 333 -34.19 11.81 -62.22
CA PRO A 333 -34.88 12.54 -61.15
C PRO A 333 -33.98 13.11 -60.03
N PHE A 334 -32.65 12.94 -60.08
CA PHE A 334 -31.74 13.26 -58.98
C PHE A 334 -30.94 14.56 -59.18
N THR A 335 -30.54 15.16 -58.06
CA THR A 335 -29.42 16.11 -58.00
C THR A 335 -28.17 15.33 -57.59
N VAL A 336 -27.08 15.51 -58.34
CA VAL A 336 -25.77 14.94 -58.02
C VAL A 336 -24.91 16.05 -57.42
N LEU A 337 -24.42 15.82 -56.20
CA LEU A 337 -23.50 16.70 -55.49
C LEU A 337 -22.10 16.08 -55.54
N ASP A 338 -21.14 16.80 -56.11
CA ASP A 338 -19.73 16.50 -56.02
C ASP A 338 -19.14 17.38 -54.90
N ILE A 339 -18.73 16.73 -53.82
CA ILE A 339 -18.37 17.38 -52.57
C ILE A 339 -16.88 17.16 -52.33
N THR A 340 -16.13 18.25 -52.32
CA THR A 340 -14.70 18.25 -52.03
C THR A 340 -14.48 18.72 -50.60
N ILE A 341 -13.78 17.91 -49.83
CA ILE A 341 -13.45 18.16 -48.42
C ILE A 341 -11.94 18.29 -48.34
N THR A 342 -11.44 19.46 -47.92
CA THR A 342 -10.02 19.78 -47.88
C THR A 342 -9.60 20.16 -46.46
N ASN A 343 -8.56 19.51 -45.94
CA ASN A 343 -7.91 19.95 -44.72
C ASN A 343 -6.95 21.11 -45.05
N THR A 344 -7.38 22.35 -44.77
CA THR A 344 -6.57 23.56 -44.99
C THR A 344 -5.69 23.90 -43.78
N GLY A 345 -5.90 23.20 -42.66
CA GLY A 345 -5.13 23.35 -41.43
C GLY A 345 -3.78 22.62 -41.46
N ASN A 346 -3.03 22.75 -40.36
CA ASN A 346 -1.73 22.10 -40.16
C ASN A 346 -1.82 20.83 -39.29
N ALA A 347 -3.02 20.43 -38.87
CA ALA A 347 -3.27 19.25 -38.03
C ALA A 347 -4.02 18.16 -38.81
N THR A 348 -3.73 16.88 -38.53
CA THR A 348 -4.51 15.76 -39.08
C THR A 348 -5.93 15.76 -38.52
N LEU A 349 -6.93 15.59 -39.39
CA LEU A 349 -8.34 15.52 -39.02
C LEU A 349 -8.84 14.08 -39.10
N ILE A 350 -9.65 13.68 -38.12
CA ILE A 350 -10.32 12.39 -38.01
C ILE A 350 -11.81 12.60 -38.23
N PHE A 351 -12.40 11.80 -39.11
CA PHE A 351 -13.82 11.82 -39.40
C PHE A 351 -14.50 10.54 -38.88
N PRO A 352 -15.77 10.61 -38.46
CA PRO A 352 -16.44 9.51 -37.77
C PRO A 352 -16.80 8.34 -38.69
N ASN A 353 -16.84 8.54 -40.01
CA ASN A 353 -17.26 7.52 -40.97
C ASN A 353 -16.69 7.78 -42.38
N SER A 354 -16.92 6.83 -43.30
CA SER A 354 -16.45 6.93 -44.70
C SER A 354 -17.12 8.04 -45.51
N ALA A 355 -18.19 8.66 -45.01
CA ALA A 355 -18.83 9.82 -45.60
C ALA A 355 -18.44 11.11 -44.86
N PHE A 356 -17.34 11.10 -44.11
CA PHE A 356 -16.78 12.28 -43.45
C PHE A 356 -17.71 12.95 -42.44
N GLY A 357 -18.64 12.19 -41.83
CA GLY A 357 -19.64 12.79 -40.92
C GLY A 357 -20.56 13.79 -41.60
N LEU A 358 -20.76 13.66 -42.92
CA LEU A 358 -21.52 14.60 -43.73
C LEU A 358 -23.02 14.57 -43.41
N ILE A 359 -23.61 15.76 -43.30
CA ILE A 359 -25.05 15.98 -43.14
C ILE A 359 -25.47 17.04 -44.17
N ILE A 360 -26.60 16.82 -44.86
CA ILE A 360 -27.25 17.82 -45.69
C ILE A 360 -28.41 18.39 -44.90
N GLU A 361 -28.47 19.72 -44.84
CA GLU A 361 -29.50 20.46 -44.13
C GLU A 361 -30.26 21.38 -45.08
N LYS A 362 -31.56 21.58 -44.84
CA LYS A 362 -32.43 22.51 -45.59
C LYS A 362 -32.71 23.75 -44.76
N SER A 363 -32.70 24.92 -45.39
CA SER A 363 -33.17 26.16 -44.77
C SER A 363 -34.70 26.18 -44.73
N VAL A 364 -35.27 26.26 -43.53
CA VAL A 364 -36.70 26.32 -43.24
C VAL A 364 -36.92 27.38 -42.17
N ASP A 365 -37.65 28.45 -42.51
CA ASP A 365 -37.98 29.56 -41.61
C ASP A 365 -36.77 30.19 -40.90
N GLY A 366 -35.63 30.27 -41.61
CA GLY A 366 -34.37 30.81 -41.07
C GLY A 366 -33.55 29.82 -40.23
N PHE A 367 -34.01 28.57 -40.07
CA PHE A 367 -33.31 27.50 -39.38
C PHE A 367 -32.83 26.42 -40.35
N TRP A 368 -31.66 25.84 -40.05
CA TRP A 368 -31.14 24.70 -40.79
C TRP A 368 -31.62 23.41 -40.13
N LYS A 369 -32.33 22.58 -40.90
CA LYS A 369 -32.83 21.27 -40.43
C LYS A 369 -32.15 20.15 -41.21
N PRO A 370 -31.62 19.10 -40.55
CA PRO A 370 -31.04 17.96 -41.24
C PRO A 370 -32.12 17.23 -42.06
N VAL A 371 -31.82 16.99 -43.33
CA VAL A 371 -32.74 16.34 -44.27
C VAL A 371 -32.16 15.07 -44.88
N TYR A 372 -30.83 14.92 -44.89
CA TYR A 372 -30.19 13.74 -45.45
C TYR A 372 -28.80 13.48 -44.85
N THR A 373 -28.48 12.21 -44.60
CA THR A 373 -27.15 11.73 -44.19
C THR A 373 -26.78 10.56 -45.11
N PRO A 374 -25.62 10.58 -45.80
CA PRO A 374 -25.23 9.46 -46.64
C PRO A 374 -25.05 8.18 -45.84
N ILE A 375 -25.43 7.04 -46.43
CA ILE A 375 -25.06 5.73 -45.90
C ILE A 375 -23.55 5.58 -46.02
N SER A 376 -22.88 5.25 -44.91
CA SER A 376 -21.42 5.23 -44.80
C SER A 376 -20.93 4.08 -43.94
N ALA A 377 -19.74 3.56 -44.23
CA ALA A 377 -19.08 2.60 -43.36
C ALA A 377 -18.62 3.29 -42.06
N GLN A 378 -18.79 2.59 -40.93
CA GLN A 378 -18.38 3.01 -39.59
C GLN A 378 -16.87 2.82 -39.42
N VAL A 379 -16.07 3.58 -40.17
CA VAL A 379 -14.61 3.57 -40.13
C VAL A 379 -14.08 4.99 -39.99
N LEU A 380 -13.10 5.17 -39.10
CA LEU A 380 -12.43 6.45 -38.95
C LEU A 380 -11.59 6.75 -40.19
N ILE A 381 -11.85 7.89 -40.82
CA ILE A 381 -11.06 8.39 -41.95
C ILE A 381 -10.15 9.50 -41.45
N MET A 382 -8.90 9.50 -41.93
CA MET A 382 -7.92 10.54 -41.59
C MET A 382 -7.62 11.39 -42.83
N LEU A 383 -7.53 12.70 -42.65
CA LEU A 383 -7.14 13.65 -43.67
C LEU A 383 -5.94 14.46 -43.18
N LYS A 384 -4.77 14.26 -43.80
CA LYS A 384 -3.53 14.97 -43.44
C LYS A 384 -3.58 16.44 -43.90
N PRO A 385 -2.72 17.32 -43.35
CA PRO A 385 -2.61 18.71 -43.80
C PRO A 385 -2.45 18.81 -45.32
N GLY A 386 -3.28 19.63 -45.96
CA GLY A 386 -3.30 19.84 -47.41
C GLY A 386 -3.94 18.72 -48.24
N GLU A 387 -4.42 17.63 -47.64
CA GLU A 387 -5.13 16.59 -48.38
C GLU A 387 -6.59 16.99 -48.65
N SER A 388 -7.05 16.63 -49.84
CA SER A 388 -8.45 16.69 -50.25
C SER A 388 -9.01 15.29 -50.49
N ARG A 389 -10.32 15.13 -50.26
CA ARG A 389 -11.10 13.96 -50.63
C ARG A 389 -12.39 14.39 -51.30
N HIS A 390 -12.84 13.55 -52.23
CA HIS A 390 -14.05 13.79 -53.01
C HIS A 390 -15.09 12.73 -52.65
N ILE A 391 -16.34 13.16 -52.50
CA ILE A 391 -17.48 12.26 -52.34
C ILE A 391 -18.63 12.72 -53.23
N VAL A 392 -19.21 11.77 -53.97
CA VAL A 392 -20.36 12.03 -54.83
C VAL A 392 -21.61 11.51 -54.14
N VAL A 393 -22.58 12.40 -53.92
CA VAL A 393 -23.86 12.09 -53.30
C VAL A 393 -24.99 12.34 -54.29
N LYS A 394 -25.85 11.35 -54.48
CA LYS A 394 -27.09 11.50 -55.27
C LYS A 394 -28.24 11.71 -54.31
N VAL A 395 -28.98 12.80 -54.49
CA VAL A 395 -30.11 13.16 -53.64
C VAL A 395 -31.35 13.42 -54.48
N ASP A 396 -32.50 12.98 -53.97
CA ASP A 396 -33.83 13.35 -54.45
C ASP A 396 -34.45 14.28 -53.42
N LEU A 397 -34.21 15.58 -53.59
CA LEU A 397 -34.65 16.63 -52.67
C LEU A 397 -35.45 17.67 -53.46
N PRO A 398 -36.52 18.22 -52.87
CA PRO A 398 -37.33 19.25 -53.53
C PRO A 398 -36.55 20.55 -53.74
N ALA A 399 -37.09 21.47 -54.54
CA ALA A 399 -36.53 22.80 -54.70
C ALA A 399 -36.32 23.50 -53.34
N GLY A 400 -35.26 24.30 -53.24
CA GLY A 400 -34.91 25.06 -52.03
C GLY A 400 -33.42 25.26 -51.82
N THR A 401 -33.09 25.95 -50.73
CA THR A 401 -31.72 26.21 -50.30
C THR A 401 -31.28 25.19 -49.25
N TYR A 402 -30.09 24.63 -49.47
CA TYR A 402 -29.50 23.57 -48.68
C TYR A 402 -28.05 23.92 -48.32
N ARG A 403 -27.49 23.23 -47.33
CA ARG A 403 -26.06 23.23 -47.07
C ARG A 403 -25.57 21.82 -46.79
N VAL A 404 -24.34 21.55 -47.19
CA VAL A 404 -23.56 20.39 -46.74
C VAL A 404 -22.80 20.83 -45.50
N VAL A 405 -22.86 20.04 -44.43
CA VAL A 405 -22.07 20.21 -43.21
C VAL A 405 -21.22 18.97 -43.01
N VAL A 406 -19.95 19.15 -42.69
CA VAL A 406 -18.98 18.07 -42.45
C VAL A 406 -18.40 18.23 -41.06
N HIS A 407 -18.30 17.13 -40.32
CA HIS A 407 -17.82 17.10 -38.93
C HIS A 407 -16.55 16.25 -38.80
N ALA A 408 -15.51 16.85 -38.22
CA ALA A 408 -14.24 16.20 -37.93
C ALA A 408 -13.77 16.48 -36.49
N MET A 409 -12.74 15.77 -36.07
CA MET A 409 -11.99 16.00 -34.84
C MET A 409 -10.51 16.15 -35.18
N CYS A 410 -9.81 17.09 -34.55
CA CYS A 410 -8.36 17.12 -34.64
C CYS A 410 -7.75 15.89 -33.93
N GLU A 411 -6.89 15.12 -34.60
CA GLU A 411 -6.29 13.89 -34.04
C GLU A 411 -5.54 14.16 -32.72
N LYS A 412 -4.83 15.28 -32.64
CA LYS A 412 -3.89 15.56 -31.54
C LYS A 412 -4.54 16.21 -30.33
N VAL A 413 -5.50 17.11 -30.55
CA VAL A 413 -6.15 17.87 -29.47
C VAL A 413 -7.61 17.50 -29.25
N LEU A 414 -8.17 16.61 -30.09
CA LEU A 414 -9.55 16.12 -30.01
C LEU A 414 -10.62 17.24 -29.99
N THR A 415 -10.28 18.40 -30.58
CA THR A 415 -11.23 19.50 -30.76
C THR A 415 -12.10 19.26 -31.99
N PRO A 416 -13.41 19.53 -31.91
CA PRO A 416 -14.31 19.41 -33.05
C PRO A 416 -14.03 20.51 -34.08
N VAL A 417 -14.11 20.14 -35.36
CA VAL A 417 -13.96 21.02 -36.51
C VAL A 417 -15.15 20.80 -37.44
N THR A 418 -15.75 21.88 -37.91
CA THR A 418 -16.91 21.82 -38.80
C THR A 418 -16.74 22.77 -39.96
N ALA A 419 -17.14 22.33 -41.15
CA ALA A 419 -17.17 23.17 -42.35
C ALA A 419 -18.49 22.98 -43.09
N GLN A 420 -18.90 24.01 -43.82
CA GLN A 420 -20.17 23.98 -44.55
C GLN A 420 -20.08 24.68 -45.91
N ALA A 421 -20.93 24.27 -46.83
CA ALA A 421 -21.10 24.92 -48.12
C ALA A 421 -22.56 24.89 -48.56
N GLU A 422 -23.10 26.04 -48.97
CA GLU A 422 -24.49 26.20 -49.37
C GLU A 422 -24.68 25.91 -50.87
N PHE A 423 -25.85 25.37 -51.21
CA PHE A 423 -26.28 25.14 -52.58
C PHE A 423 -27.80 25.23 -52.71
N THR A 424 -28.28 25.54 -53.92
CA THR A 424 -29.72 25.64 -54.21
C THR A 424 -30.14 24.60 -55.25
N ILE A 425 -31.28 23.97 -55.03
CA ILE A 425 -31.97 23.14 -56.02
C ILE A 425 -33.10 24.01 -56.63
N PRO A 426 -33.10 24.22 -57.96
CA PRO A 426 -34.08 25.06 -58.65
C PRO A 426 -35.48 24.45 -58.69
#